data_AF-A0A6L6VR68-F1
#
_entry.id   AF-A0A6L6VR68-F1
#
_cell.length_a   1.000
_cell.length_b   1.000
_cell.length_c   1.000
_cell.angle_alpha   90.00
_cell.angle_beta   90.00
_cell.angle_gamma   90.00
#
_symmetry.space_group_name_H-M   'P 1'
#
loop_
_entity.id
_entity.type
_entity.pdbx_description
1 polymer ?
#
loop_
_entity_poly.entity_id
_entity_poly.type
_entity_poly.pdbx_seq_one_letter_code
_entity_poly.pdbx_strand_id
1 'polypeptide(L)'
;MDISHIVEAIKAMPAPPSPPELETALPPLPTLQLSEVGRAARSERTLTVFAGAAALMAGSYLALFVHGFWGTALCVGAIVMASISVSLKAKFAVAYRDAKAKWDEQRQAWLAQAGPATFEEKRKLFLSLADTYSGLPAKERELLGELEKTKRERQFTSYMKSQLIERAKIPGVGQSRKATLASYGFANALDVKNRRVPKLPGFGPSLVGEVEAWANSVSQKFAFNPTAPTEPHLVQQVKSTITMERVGLEQKLANAPDQLKSVCESAELLRNAPPQTLYDALVRLKQIEVDRG
;
A
#
# COMPACT_ATOMS: atom_id res chain seq x y z
N MET A 1 -24.73 -20.06 -3.04
CA MET A 1 -23.72 -19.52 -3.96
C MET A 1 -22.52 -20.44 -3.89
N ASP A 2 -22.17 -21.12 -4.98
CA ASP A 2 -21.06 -22.08 -4.95
C ASP A 2 -19.74 -21.35 -5.18
N ILE A 3 -19.04 -21.03 -4.08
CA ILE A 3 -17.75 -20.33 -4.13
C ILE A 3 -16.71 -21.16 -4.90
N SER A 4 -16.83 -22.49 -4.90
CA SER A 4 -15.93 -23.38 -5.64
C SER A 4 -16.02 -23.11 -7.13
N HIS A 5 -17.23 -22.99 -7.67
CA HIS A 5 -17.48 -22.66 -9.07
C HIS A 5 -16.93 -21.27 -9.45
N ILE A 6 -17.01 -20.30 -8.55
CA ILE A 6 -16.45 -18.95 -8.77
C ILE A 6 -14.93 -19.00 -8.82
N VAL A 7 -14.30 -19.74 -7.90
CA VAL A 7 -12.85 -19.91 -7.88
C VAL A 7 -12.37 -20.64 -9.13
N GLU A 8 -13.11 -21.64 -9.61
CA GLU A 8 -12.84 -22.30 -10.88
C GLU A 8 -12.97 -21.34 -12.06
N ALA A 9 -14.01 -20.50 -12.11
CA ALA A 9 -14.16 -19.48 -13.14
C ALA A 9 -12.99 -18.47 -13.14
N ILE A 10 -12.52 -18.03 -11.96
CA ILE A 10 -11.35 -17.15 -11.80
C ILE A 10 -10.06 -17.85 -12.29
N LYS A 11 -9.93 -19.15 -12.03
CA LYS A 11 -8.79 -19.95 -12.51
C LYS A 11 -8.86 -20.20 -14.02
N ALA A 12 -10.05 -20.37 -14.59
CA ALA A 12 -10.22 -20.69 -16.00
C ALA A 12 -10.16 -19.45 -16.92
N MET A 13 -10.39 -18.24 -16.40
CA MET A 13 -10.32 -17.03 -17.23
C MET A 13 -8.91 -16.82 -17.82
N PRO A 14 -8.80 -16.70 -19.15
CA PRO A 14 -7.53 -16.43 -19.79
C PRO A 14 -7.07 -15.00 -19.48
N ALA A 15 -5.78 -14.84 -19.21
CA ALA A 15 -5.17 -13.52 -19.10
C ALA A 15 -5.17 -12.83 -20.48
N PRO A 16 -5.29 -11.49 -20.53
CA PRO A 16 -5.15 -10.77 -21.78
C PRO A 16 -3.73 -11.00 -22.34
N PRO A 17 -3.60 -11.21 -23.66
CA PRO A 17 -2.30 -11.45 -24.27
C PRO A 17 -1.42 -10.20 -24.18
N SER A 18 -0.10 -10.39 -24.33
CA SER A 18 0.85 -9.27 -24.33
C SER A 18 0.45 -8.18 -25.32
N PRO A 19 0.66 -6.89 -24.98
CA PRO A 19 0.34 -5.79 -25.88
C PRO A 19 1.03 -5.95 -27.24
N PRO A 20 0.34 -5.63 -28.36
CA PRO A 20 0.94 -5.69 -29.69
C PRO A 20 2.11 -4.71 -29.81
N GLU A 21 2.96 -4.94 -30.81
CA GLU A 21 4.08 -4.04 -31.09
C GLU A 21 3.53 -2.63 -31.41
N LEU A 22 4.07 -1.61 -30.73
CA LEU A 22 3.56 -0.23 -30.73
C LEU A 22 3.40 0.36 -32.13
N GLU A 23 4.21 -0.09 -33.09
CA GLU A 23 4.15 0.32 -34.50
C GLU A 23 2.85 -0.11 -35.20
N THR A 24 2.21 -1.18 -34.74
CA THR A 24 0.92 -1.65 -35.24
C THR A 24 -0.28 -1.04 -34.52
N ALA A 25 -0.08 -0.57 -33.28
CA ALA A 25 -1.14 -0.02 -32.45
C ALA A 25 -1.32 1.49 -32.59
N LEU A 26 -0.28 2.21 -33.05
CA LEU A 26 -0.32 3.67 -33.19
C LEU A 26 -0.67 4.09 -34.63
N PRO A 27 -1.41 5.20 -34.80
CA PRO A 27 -1.65 5.76 -36.12
C PRO A 27 -0.34 6.23 -36.77
N PRO A 28 -0.28 6.29 -38.11
CA PRO A 28 0.92 6.74 -38.82
C PRO A 28 1.28 8.16 -38.37
N LEU A 29 2.57 8.39 -38.12
CA LEU A 29 3.07 9.69 -37.72
C LEU A 29 2.78 10.74 -38.80
N PRO A 30 2.46 11.99 -38.41
CA PRO A 30 2.30 13.07 -39.36
C PRO A 30 3.65 13.35 -40.01
N THR A 31 3.65 13.92 -41.22
CA THR A 31 4.89 14.41 -41.84
C THR A 31 5.45 15.56 -41.02
N LEU A 32 6.47 15.28 -40.21
CA LEU A 32 7.10 16.25 -39.33
C LEU A 32 8.03 17.18 -40.13
N GLN A 33 7.78 18.48 -40.04
CA GLN A 33 8.64 19.52 -40.62
C GLN A 33 9.49 20.18 -39.54
N LEU A 34 10.53 20.89 -39.94
CA LEU A 34 11.41 21.59 -39.01
C LEU A 34 10.63 22.70 -38.28
N SER A 35 10.61 22.65 -36.95
CA SER A 35 9.88 23.62 -36.13
C SER A 35 10.47 25.03 -36.29
N GLU A 36 9.74 26.07 -35.87
CA GLU A 36 10.27 27.44 -35.87
C GLU A 36 11.52 27.55 -34.98
N VAL A 37 11.54 26.82 -33.87
CA VAL A 37 12.67 26.73 -32.94
C VAL A 37 13.84 25.97 -33.59
N GLY A 38 13.57 24.87 -34.29
CA GLY A 38 14.58 24.13 -35.07
C GLY A 38 15.17 24.95 -36.21
N ARG A 39 14.33 25.71 -36.94
CA ARG A 39 14.74 26.66 -37.99
C ARG A 39 15.63 27.77 -37.44
N ALA A 40 15.22 28.42 -36.35
CA ALA A 40 16.00 29.46 -35.69
C ALA A 40 17.34 28.92 -35.17
N ALA A 41 17.34 27.73 -34.55
CA ALA A 41 18.57 27.11 -34.07
C ALA A 41 19.54 26.73 -35.21
N ARG A 42 19.03 26.31 -36.37
CA ARG A 42 19.85 26.07 -37.57
C ARG A 42 20.36 27.37 -38.20
N SER A 43 19.55 28.43 -38.26
CA SER A 43 20.00 29.72 -38.79
C SER A 43 21.06 30.37 -37.89
N GLU A 44 20.90 30.28 -36.56
CA GLU A 44 21.91 30.71 -35.60
C GLU A 44 23.23 29.95 -35.81
N ARG A 45 23.18 28.62 -35.99
CA ARG A 45 24.36 27.83 -36.32
C ARG A 45 25.01 28.30 -37.61
N THR A 46 24.25 28.55 -38.68
CA THR A 46 24.84 29.04 -39.92
C THR A 46 25.54 30.39 -39.71
N LEU A 47 24.91 31.30 -38.97
CA LEU A 47 25.48 32.62 -38.67
C LEU A 47 26.74 32.53 -37.80
N THR A 48 26.75 31.69 -36.75
CA THR A 48 27.95 31.51 -35.91
C THR A 48 29.09 30.80 -36.65
N VAL A 49 28.79 29.88 -37.57
CA VAL A 49 29.80 29.25 -38.44
C VAL A 49 30.40 30.27 -39.41
N PHE A 50 29.57 31.09 -40.07
CA PHE A 50 30.07 32.15 -40.95
C PHE A 50 30.89 33.20 -40.20
N ALA A 51 30.42 33.65 -39.03
CA ALA A 51 31.15 34.59 -38.18
C ALA A 51 32.47 33.98 -37.66
N GLY A 52 32.47 32.71 -37.27
CA GLY A 52 33.66 31.98 -36.86
C GLY A 52 34.68 31.83 -37.99
N ALA A 53 34.23 31.54 -39.21
CA ALA A 53 35.10 31.48 -40.39
C ALA A 53 35.74 32.85 -40.71
N ALA A 54 34.96 33.93 -40.64
CA ALA A 54 35.47 35.29 -40.80
C ALA A 54 36.49 35.67 -39.72
N ALA A 55 36.21 35.32 -38.46
CA ALA A 55 37.12 35.53 -37.33
C ALA A 55 38.43 34.73 -37.47
N LEU A 56 38.37 33.49 -37.98
CA LEU A 56 39.56 32.68 -38.26
C LEU A 56 40.43 33.26 -39.37
N MET A 57 39.81 33.80 -40.43
CA MET A 57 40.54 34.49 -41.50
C MET A 57 41.22 35.77 -40.97
N ALA A 58 40.50 36.59 -40.22
CA ALA A 58 41.04 37.82 -39.62
C ALA A 58 42.14 37.52 -38.57
N GLY A 59 41.94 36.52 -37.72
CA GLY A 59 42.89 36.08 -36.71
C GLY A 59 44.17 35.50 -37.30
N SER A 60 44.06 34.69 -38.36
CA SER A 60 45.24 34.17 -39.09
C SER A 60 46.05 35.30 -39.71
N TYR A 61 45.39 36.30 -40.30
CA TYR A 61 46.07 37.48 -40.84
C TYR A 61 46.82 38.26 -39.75
N LEU A 62 46.16 38.52 -38.61
CA LEU A 62 46.77 39.24 -37.49
C LEU A 62 47.96 38.49 -36.88
N ALA A 63 47.89 37.15 -36.83
CA ALA A 63 48.94 36.28 -36.29
C ALA A 63 50.20 36.27 -37.16
N LEU A 64 50.04 36.29 -38.48
CA LEU A 64 51.15 36.19 -39.44
C LEU A 64 51.83 37.53 -39.72
N PHE A 65 51.08 38.63 -39.69
CA PHE A 65 51.56 39.92 -40.21
C PHE A 65 51.66 41.05 -39.18
N VAL A 66 51.05 40.91 -37.99
CA VAL A 66 51.00 41.99 -36.99
C VAL A 66 51.58 41.55 -35.65
N HIS A 67 50.87 40.72 -34.89
CA HIS A 67 51.26 40.26 -33.54
C HIS A 67 50.74 38.84 -33.27
N GLY A 68 51.66 37.86 -33.20
CA GLY A 68 51.33 36.43 -33.12
C GLY A 68 50.42 36.03 -31.95
N PHE A 69 50.66 36.59 -30.75
CA PHE A 69 49.91 36.22 -29.54
C PHE A 69 48.41 36.53 -29.66
N TRP A 70 48.04 37.76 -30.03
CA TRP A 70 46.63 38.17 -30.14
C TRP A 70 45.89 37.48 -31.28
N GLY A 71 46.55 37.22 -32.41
CA GLY A 71 45.96 36.47 -33.52
C GLY A 71 45.66 35.01 -33.15
N THR A 72 46.60 34.32 -32.48
CA THR A 72 46.36 32.95 -32.00
C THR A 72 45.26 32.86 -30.94
N ALA A 73 45.21 33.82 -30.00
CA ALA A 73 44.15 33.88 -29.00
C ALA A 73 42.75 34.07 -29.64
N LEU A 74 42.65 34.89 -30.68
CA LEU A 74 41.40 35.10 -31.41
C LEU A 74 40.97 33.85 -32.19
N CYS A 75 41.91 33.13 -32.81
CA CYS A 75 41.62 31.85 -33.48
C CYS A 75 41.13 30.79 -32.50
N VAL A 76 41.79 30.63 -31.35
CA VAL A 76 41.37 29.68 -30.31
C VAL A 76 39.99 30.05 -29.76
N GLY A 77 39.74 31.33 -29.48
CA GLY A 77 38.43 31.83 -29.05
C GLY A 77 37.32 31.54 -30.08
N ALA A 78 37.61 31.77 -31.37
CA ALA A 78 36.67 31.48 -32.45
C ALA A 78 36.36 29.97 -32.58
N ILE A 79 37.37 29.11 -32.45
CA ILE A 79 37.19 27.64 -32.50
C ILE A 79 36.37 27.16 -31.31
N VAL A 80 36.66 27.63 -30.10
CA VAL A 80 35.92 27.25 -28.88
C VAL A 80 34.47 27.72 -28.96
N MET A 81 34.23 28.99 -29.36
CA MET A 81 32.88 29.53 -29.50
C MET A 81 32.08 28.84 -30.62
N ALA A 82 32.71 28.52 -31.76
CA ALA A 82 32.10 27.74 -32.82
C ALA A 82 31.75 26.32 -32.32
N SER A 83 32.67 25.66 -31.62
CA SER A 83 32.47 24.29 -31.11
C SER A 83 31.30 24.19 -30.12
N ILE A 84 31.16 25.18 -29.23
CA ILE A 84 30.06 25.23 -28.25
C ILE A 84 28.73 25.59 -28.93
N SER A 85 28.73 26.59 -29.83
CA SER A 85 27.51 27.09 -30.49
C SER A 85 26.96 26.17 -31.60
N VAL A 86 27.79 25.32 -32.20
CA VAL A 86 27.43 24.41 -33.30
C VAL A 86 26.69 23.16 -32.83
N SER A 87 26.74 22.86 -31.52
CA SER A 87 26.11 21.65 -30.98
C SER A 87 24.59 21.80 -30.80
N LEU A 88 23.82 21.74 -31.90
CA LEU A 88 22.34 21.58 -31.87
C LEU A 88 21.92 20.42 -30.95
N LYS A 89 22.73 19.34 -30.95
CA LYS A 89 22.60 18.21 -30.03
C LYS A 89 22.65 18.63 -28.57
N ALA A 90 23.49 19.59 -28.18
CA ALA A 90 23.55 20.10 -26.82
C ALA A 90 22.39 21.05 -26.51
N LYS A 91 22.02 21.95 -27.46
CA LYS A 91 20.85 22.84 -27.32
C LYS A 91 19.55 22.07 -27.05
N PHE A 92 19.34 20.96 -27.76
CA PHE A 92 18.17 20.11 -27.58
C PHE A 92 18.39 18.92 -26.63
N ALA A 93 19.55 18.79 -25.96
CA ALA A 93 19.85 17.64 -25.11
C ALA A 93 18.88 17.49 -23.92
N VAL A 94 18.52 18.61 -23.28
CA VAL A 94 17.57 18.60 -22.16
C VAL A 94 16.17 18.28 -22.67
N ALA A 95 15.69 19.00 -23.69
CA ALA A 95 14.38 18.78 -24.29
C ALA A 95 14.19 17.34 -24.80
N TYR A 96 15.22 16.75 -25.41
CA TYR A 96 15.21 15.36 -25.86
C TYR A 96 15.14 14.38 -24.68
N ARG A 97 15.94 14.59 -23.62
CA ARG A 97 15.88 13.74 -22.42
C ARG A 97 14.51 13.79 -21.77
N ASP A 98 13.93 14.97 -21.63
CA ASP A 98 12.60 15.16 -21.04
C ASP A 98 11.50 14.52 -21.89
N ALA A 99 11.55 14.72 -23.21
CA ALA A 99 10.58 14.10 -24.13
C ALA A 99 10.71 12.58 -24.16
N LYS A 100 11.94 12.06 -24.12
CA LYS A 100 12.20 10.62 -24.05
C LYS A 100 11.70 10.03 -22.73
N ALA A 101 11.97 10.69 -21.60
CA ALA A 101 11.49 10.25 -20.30
C ALA A 101 9.95 10.22 -20.24
N LYS A 102 9.28 11.25 -20.77
CA LYS A 102 7.81 11.28 -20.86
C LYS A 102 7.25 10.18 -21.76
N TRP A 103 7.88 9.95 -22.91
CA TRP A 103 7.51 8.83 -23.79
C TRP A 103 7.67 7.48 -23.06
N ASP A 104 8.81 7.25 -22.43
CA ASP A 104 9.09 6.01 -21.70
C ASP A 104 8.10 5.80 -20.55
N GLU A 105 7.77 6.87 -19.81
CA GLU A 105 6.75 6.86 -18.75
C GLU A 105 5.36 6.47 -19.29
N GLN A 106 4.87 7.14 -20.33
CA GLN A 106 3.57 6.84 -20.94
C GLN A 106 3.55 5.42 -21.52
N ARG A 107 4.65 4.99 -22.12
CA ARG A 107 4.81 3.63 -22.66
C ARG A 107 4.73 2.59 -21.55
N GLN A 108 5.42 2.79 -20.43
CA GLN A 108 5.35 1.88 -19.29
C GLN A 108 3.95 1.85 -18.67
N ALA A 109 3.31 3.01 -18.52
CA ALA A 109 1.93 3.09 -18.02
C ALA A 109 0.95 2.33 -18.92
N TRP A 110 1.07 2.48 -20.25
CA TRP A 110 0.27 1.72 -21.21
C TRP A 110 0.55 0.22 -21.15
N LEU A 111 1.82 -0.20 -21.12
CA LEU A 111 2.18 -1.63 -21.03
C LEU A 111 1.65 -2.28 -19.74
N ALA A 112 1.67 -1.55 -18.61
CA ALA A 112 1.15 -2.04 -17.34
C ALA A 112 -0.38 -2.24 -17.35
N GLN A 113 -1.11 -1.34 -18.03
CA GLN A 113 -2.57 -1.37 -18.09
C GLN A 113 -3.12 -2.25 -19.22
N ALA A 114 -2.46 -2.26 -20.37
CA ALA A 114 -2.84 -3.06 -21.55
C ALA A 114 -2.31 -4.50 -21.49
N GLY A 115 -1.37 -4.79 -20.58
CA GLY A 115 -0.74 -6.10 -20.41
C GLY A 115 -1.40 -6.98 -19.34
N PRO A 116 -0.92 -8.23 -19.19
CA PRO A 116 -1.49 -9.21 -18.26
C PRO A 116 -1.23 -8.90 -16.78
N ALA A 117 -0.31 -7.99 -16.47
CA ALA A 117 0.16 -7.75 -15.10
C ALA A 117 -0.98 -7.34 -14.15
N THR A 118 -1.81 -6.37 -14.54
CA THR A 118 -2.94 -5.90 -13.73
C THR A 118 -3.98 -7.01 -13.52
N PHE A 119 -4.23 -7.83 -14.55
CA PHE A 119 -5.13 -8.98 -14.46
C PHE A 119 -4.60 -10.04 -13.49
N GLU A 120 -3.33 -10.43 -13.63
CA GLU A 120 -2.71 -11.45 -12.77
C GLU A 120 -2.60 -11.00 -11.31
N GLU A 121 -2.34 -9.71 -11.06
CA GLU A 121 -2.38 -9.15 -9.71
C GLU A 121 -3.77 -9.27 -9.07
N LYS A 122 -4.82 -8.88 -9.80
CA LYS A 122 -6.22 -9.01 -9.35
C LYS A 122 -6.62 -10.47 -9.15
N ARG A 123 -6.23 -11.35 -10.07
CA ARG A 123 -6.48 -12.79 -9.97
C ARG A 123 -5.82 -13.38 -8.72
N LYS A 124 -4.56 -13.06 -8.47
CA LYS A 124 -3.83 -13.48 -7.26
C LYS A 124 -4.52 -12.98 -5.97
N LEU A 125 -4.99 -11.73 -5.97
CA LEU A 125 -5.76 -11.18 -4.85
C LEU A 125 -7.05 -11.99 -4.61
N PHE A 126 -7.82 -12.30 -5.64
CA PHE A 126 -9.06 -13.07 -5.46
C PHE A 126 -8.79 -14.51 -5.03
N LEU A 127 -7.71 -15.13 -5.52
CA LEU A 127 -7.29 -16.46 -5.07
C LEU A 127 -6.86 -16.47 -3.60
N SER A 128 -6.19 -15.42 -3.11
CA SER A 128 -5.86 -15.33 -1.68
C SER A 128 -7.08 -15.08 -0.79
N LEU A 129 -8.07 -14.33 -1.28
CA LEU A 129 -9.36 -14.17 -0.60
C LEU A 129 -10.13 -15.49 -0.54
N ALA A 130 -10.09 -16.30 -1.60
CA ALA A 130 -10.68 -17.63 -1.63
C ALA A 130 -9.97 -18.60 -0.66
N ASP A 131 -8.65 -18.53 -0.56
CA ASP A 131 -7.87 -19.29 0.43
C ASP A 131 -8.29 -18.91 1.85
N THR A 132 -8.42 -17.61 2.12
CA THR A 132 -8.88 -17.07 3.41
C THR A 132 -10.30 -17.56 3.74
N TYR A 133 -11.20 -17.57 2.76
CA TYR A 133 -12.55 -18.12 2.91
C TYR A 133 -12.53 -19.60 3.29
N SER A 134 -11.70 -20.40 2.62
CA SER A 134 -11.56 -21.83 2.90
C SER A 134 -10.98 -22.12 4.30
N GLY A 135 -10.20 -21.18 4.85
CA GLY A 135 -9.62 -21.24 6.19
C GLY A 135 -10.59 -20.85 7.32
N LEU A 136 -11.72 -20.20 7.05
CA LEU A 136 -12.66 -19.74 8.08
C LEU A 136 -13.15 -20.86 9.03
N PRO A 137 -13.47 -22.08 8.58
CA PRO A 137 -13.87 -23.17 9.49
C PRO A 137 -12.75 -23.63 10.41
N ALA A 138 -11.49 -23.55 9.98
CA ALA A 138 -10.34 -23.84 10.83
C ALA A 138 -10.20 -22.76 11.91
N LYS A 139 -10.29 -21.48 11.52
CA LYS A 139 -10.27 -20.33 12.43
C LYS A 139 -11.42 -20.38 13.45
N GLU A 140 -12.63 -20.75 13.03
CA GLU A 140 -13.77 -20.92 13.93
C GLU A 140 -13.48 -22.00 14.98
N ARG A 141 -12.97 -23.16 14.56
CA ARG A 141 -12.60 -24.25 15.48
C ARG A 141 -11.50 -23.85 16.45
N GLU A 142 -10.52 -23.08 15.99
CA GLU A 142 -9.44 -22.55 16.83
C GLU A 142 -10.00 -21.63 17.93
N LEU A 143 -10.79 -20.62 17.55
CA LEU A 143 -11.40 -19.69 18.50
C LEU A 143 -12.31 -20.39 19.51
N LEU A 144 -13.13 -21.34 19.06
CA LEU A 144 -13.95 -22.17 19.97
C LEU A 144 -13.07 -23.03 20.88
N GLY A 145 -11.96 -23.57 20.37
CA GLY A 145 -10.98 -24.30 21.16
C GLY A 145 -10.29 -23.44 22.23
N GLU A 146 -10.00 -22.17 21.94
CA GLU A 146 -9.47 -21.21 22.92
C GLU A 146 -10.48 -20.90 24.03
N LEU A 147 -11.76 -20.82 23.68
CA LEU A 147 -12.82 -20.73 24.69
C LEU A 147 -12.77 -21.97 25.60
N GLU A 148 -12.69 -23.19 25.06
CA GLU A 148 -12.58 -24.39 25.90
C GLU A 148 -11.30 -24.38 26.78
N LYS A 149 -10.14 -23.97 26.24
CA LYS A 149 -8.89 -23.87 27.00
C LYS A 149 -8.99 -22.89 28.18
N THR A 150 -9.65 -21.75 27.99
CA THR A 150 -9.83 -20.71 29.02
C THR A 150 -11.05 -20.92 29.91
N LYS A 151 -11.81 -22.00 29.69
CA LYS A 151 -13.07 -22.28 30.39
C LYS A 151 -12.94 -22.35 31.91
N ARG A 152 -11.89 -23.02 32.41
CA ARG A 152 -11.62 -23.13 33.85
C ARG A 152 -11.40 -21.75 34.48
N GLU A 153 -10.61 -20.90 33.84
CA GLU A 153 -10.30 -19.56 34.34
C GLU A 153 -11.54 -18.66 34.34
N ARG A 154 -12.39 -18.77 33.31
CA ARG A 154 -13.65 -18.02 33.24
C ARG A 154 -14.65 -18.48 34.30
N GLN A 155 -14.81 -19.78 34.50
CA GLN A 155 -15.63 -20.31 35.61
C GLN A 155 -15.10 -19.85 36.97
N PHE A 156 -13.78 -19.89 37.17
CA PHE A 156 -13.14 -19.41 38.40
C PHE A 156 -13.43 -17.92 38.64
N THR A 157 -13.19 -17.09 37.62
CA THR A 157 -13.45 -15.65 37.63
C THR A 157 -14.92 -15.35 37.94
N SER A 158 -15.85 -16.01 37.23
CA SER A 158 -17.29 -15.83 37.43
C SER A 158 -17.74 -16.27 38.83
N TYR A 159 -17.23 -17.41 39.31
CA TYR A 159 -17.46 -17.89 40.66
C TYR A 159 -16.97 -16.85 41.69
N MET A 160 -15.73 -16.40 41.62
CA MET A 160 -15.18 -15.41 42.55
C MET A 160 -15.95 -14.07 42.52
N LYS A 161 -16.41 -13.63 41.34
CA LYS A 161 -17.26 -12.44 41.21
C LYS A 161 -18.63 -12.60 41.86
N SER A 162 -19.23 -13.79 41.79
CA SER A 162 -20.52 -14.08 42.43
C SER A 162 -20.49 -14.03 43.96
N GLN A 163 -19.29 -14.15 44.55
CA GLN A 163 -19.08 -14.17 45.99
C GLN A 163 -18.92 -12.75 46.52
N LEU A 164 -20.05 -12.11 46.81
CA LEU A 164 -20.14 -10.73 47.25
C LEU A 164 -19.74 -10.54 48.72
N ILE A 165 -18.91 -9.54 49.01
CA ILE A 165 -18.50 -9.16 50.37
C ILE A 165 -19.71 -8.75 51.22
N GLU A 166 -20.69 -8.10 50.60
CA GLU A 166 -21.93 -7.69 51.25
C GLU A 166 -22.62 -8.86 51.98
N ARG A 167 -22.69 -10.03 51.32
CA ARG A 167 -23.36 -11.24 51.82
C ARG A 167 -22.44 -12.16 52.64
N ALA A 168 -21.13 -11.90 52.62
CA ALA A 168 -20.13 -12.75 53.27
C ALA A 168 -20.18 -12.64 54.80
N LYS A 169 -19.92 -13.75 55.51
CA LYS A 169 -19.68 -13.74 56.96
C LYS A 169 -18.18 -13.69 57.19
N ILE A 170 -17.67 -12.50 57.49
CA ILE A 170 -16.23 -12.25 57.73
C ILE A 170 -16.07 -11.81 59.19
N PRO A 171 -15.26 -12.51 60.01
CA PRO A 171 -15.03 -12.15 61.40
C PRO A 171 -14.59 -10.69 61.55
N GLY A 172 -15.24 -9.97 62.47
CA GLY A 172 -14.93 -8.55 62.72
C GLY A 172 -15.32 -7.57 61.60
N VAL A 173 -15.89 -8.01 60.47
CA VAL A 173 -16.28 -7.11 59.37
C VAL A 173 -17.81 -7.06 59.26
N GLY A 174 -18.40 -6.15 60.04
CA GLY A 174 -19.84 -5.85 60.02
C GLY A 174 -20.26 -4.92 58.87
N GLN A 175 -21.56 -4.57 58.82
CA GLN A 175 -22.17 -3.86 57.70
C GLN A 175 -21.50 -2.53 57.34
N SER A 176 -21.16 -1.71 58.33
CA SER A 176 -20.47 -0.42 58.11
C SER A 176 -19.10 -0.61 57.44
N ARG A 177 -18.32 -1.61 57.88
CA ARG A 177 -17.00 -1.93 57.31
C ARG A 177 -17.11 -2.51 55.90
N LYS A 178 -18.14 -3.32 55.63
CA LYS A 178 -18.45 -3.80 54.26
C LYS A 178 -18.82 -2.67 53.32
N ALA A 179 -19.61 -1.70 53.78
CA ALA A 179 -19.94 -0.52 53.00
C ALA A 179 -18.67 0.29 52.67
N THR A 180 -17.75 0.46 53.63
CA THR A 180 -16.44 1.05 53.36
C THR A 180 -15.68 0.26 52.28
N LEU A 181 -15.57 -1.07 52.38
CA LEU A 181 -14.93 -1.88 51.33
C LEU A 181 -15.55 -1.66 49.94
N ALA A 182 -16.88 -1.65 49.86
CA ALA A 182 -17.62 -1.41 48.62
C ALA A 182 -17.36 -0.02 48.03
N SER A 183 -17.30 1.04 48.86
CA SER A 183 -16.97 2.40 48.41
C SER A 183 -15.56 2.52 47.83
N TYR A 184 -14.63 1.65 48.25
CA TYR A 184 -13.28 1.55 47.68
C TYR A 184 -13.20 0.51 46.55
N GLY A 185 -14.33 0.01 46.07
CA GLY A 185 -14.47 -0.89 44.93
C GLY A 185 -14.22 -2.37 45.23
N PHE A 186 -14.12 -2.76 46.51
CA PHE A 186 -14.06 -4.17 46.90
C PHE A 186 -15.49 -4.67 47.09
N ALA A 187 -16.05 -5.25 46.03
CA ALA A 187 -17.43 -5.75 46.05
C ALA A 187 -17.48 -7.27 46.20
N ASN A 188 -16.49 -7.99 45.66
CA ASN A 188 -16.48 -9.45 45.59
C ASN A 188 -15.11 -10.06 45.95
N ALA A 189 -15.06 -11.39 46.03
CA ALA A 189 -13.85 -12.12 46.38
C ALA A 189 -12.74 -11.99 45.31
N LEU A 190 -13.10 -11.79 44.03
CA LEU A 190 -12.11 -11.57 42.97
C LEU A 190 -11.38 -10.24 43.17
N ASP A 191 -12.09 -9.19 43.57
CA ASP A 191 -11.50 -7.86 43.81
C ASP A 191 -10.46 -7.94 44.94
N VAL A 192 -10.74 -8.71 46.00
CA VAL A 192 -9.79 -8.93 47.11
C VAL A 192 -8.58 -9.76 46.67
N LYS A 193 -8.77 -10.73 45.78
CA LYS A 193 -7.68 -11.58 45.27
C LYS A 193 -6.76 -10.84 44.30
N ASN A 194 -7.31 -9.97 43.46
CA ASN A 194 -6.56 -9.29 42.40
C ASN A 194 -5.76 -8.09 42.91
N ARG A 195 -6.19 -7.47 44.01
CA ARG A 195 -5.55 -6.29 44.58
C ARG A 195 -5.56 -6.35 46.10
N ARG A 196 -4.43 -6.02 46.70
CA ARG A 196 -4.29 -5.98 48.16
C ARG A 196 -5.22 -4.92 48.76
N VAL A 197 -5.89 -5.25 49.87
CA VAL A 197 -6.74 -4.28 50.56
C VAL A 197 -5.85 -3.18 51.16
N PRO A 198 -6.01 -1.91 50.75
CA PRO A 198 -5.18 -0.82 51.26
C PRO A 198 -5.56 -0.51 52.72
N LYS A 199 -4.79 0.38 53.37
CA LYS A 199 -5.13 0.86 54.70
C LYS A 199 -6.41 1.71 54.63
N LEU A 200 -7.54 1.14 55.05
CA LEU A 200 -8.84 1.83 55.06
C LEU A 200 -9.16 2.35 56.47
N PRO A 201 -9.92 3.46 56.59
CA PRO A 201 -10.43 3.92 57.89
C PRO A 201 -11.22 2.80 58.60
N GLY A 202 -10.84 2.49 59.83
CA GLY A 202 -11.48 1.40 60.59
C GLY A 202 -11.07 -0.02 60.21
N PHE A 203 -10.06 -0.19 59.33
CA PHE A 203 -9.42 -1.46 59.00
C PHE A 203 -7.96 -1.48 59.47
N GLY A 204 -7.71 -2.26 60.54
CA GLY A 204 -6.35 -2.61 60.96
C GLY A 204 -5.81 -3.84 60.21
N PRO A 205 -4.51 -4.16 60.37
CA PRO A 205 -3.88 -5.32 59.71
C PRO A 205 -4.62 -6.65 59.95
N SER A 206 -5.18 -6.85 61.15
CA SER A 206 -5.98 -8.03 61.48
C SER A 206 -7.24 -8.14 60.62
N LEU A 207 -8.01 -7.05 60.48
CA LEU A 207 -9.24 -7.07 59.66
C LEU A 207 -8.95 -7.23 58.16
N VAL A 208 -7.84 -6.67 57.68
CA VAL A 208 -7.36 -6.92 56.31
C VAL A 208 -7.04 -8.41 56.12
N GLY A 209 -6.34 -9.02 57.08
CA GLY A 209 -6.06 -10.45 57.08
C GLY A 209 -7.32 -11.31 57.05
N GLU A 210 -8.37 -10.94 57.80
CA GLU A 210 -9.66 -11.66 57.78
C GLU A 210 -10.36 -11.59 56.41
N VAL A 211 -10.30 -10.43 55.73
CA VAL A 211 -10.89 -10.26 54.38
C VAL A 211 -10.10 -11.06 53.34
N GLU A 212 -8.77 -11.05 53.41
CA GLU A 212 -7.90 -11.85 52.52
C GLU A 212 -8.07 -13.36 52.78
N ALA A 213 -8.14 -13.78 54.05
CA ALA A 213 -8.38 -15.16 54.44
C ALA A 213 -9.75 -15.65 53.94
N TRP A 214 -10.78 -14.82 54.05
CA TRP A 214 -12.09 -15.11 53.47
C TRP A 214 -12.00 -15.33 51.95
N ALA A 215 -11.39 -14.40 51.20
CA ALA A 215 -11.26 -14.53 49.75
C ALA A 215 -10.46 -15.78 49.33
N ASN A 216 -9.40 -16.11 50.09
CA ASN A 216 -8.64 -17.35 49.90
C ASN A 216 -9.51 -18.59 50.15
N SER A 217 -10.31 -18.61 51.22
CA SER A 217 -11.22 -19.71 51.54
C SER A 217 -12.28 -19.93 50.44
N VAL A 218 -12.76 -18.85 49.84
CA VAL A 218 -13.68 -18.89 48.70
C VAL A 218 -12.97 -19.53 47.51
N SER A 219 -11.76 -19.09 47.18
CA SER A 219 -11.02 -19.61 46.03
C SER A 219 -10.72 -21.12 46.13
N GLN A 220 -10.48 -21.63 47.35
CA GLN A 220 -10.25 -23.05 47.61
C GLN A 220 -11.51 -23.91 47.44
N LYS A 221 -12.70 -23.31 47.62
CA LYS A 221 -13.98 -23.99 47.43
C LYS A 221 -14.41 -24.08 45.96
N PHE A 222 -13.67 -23.44 45.05
CA PHE A 222 -13.98 -23.52 43.63
C PHE A 222 -13.76 -24.94 43.11
N ALA A 223 -14.85 -25.55 42.64
CA ALA A 223 -14.82 -26.81 41.90
C ALA A 223 -15.10 -26.53 40.41
N PHE A 224 -14.14 -26.85 39.55
CA PHE A 224 -14.30 -26.72 38.11
C PHE A 224 -15.32 -27.75 37.61
N ASN A 225 -16.30 -27.30 36.82
CA ASN A 225 -17.27 -28.18 36.17
C ASN A 225 -16.97 -28.30 34.66
N PRO A 226 -16.36 -29.41 34.20
CA PRO A 226 -16.03 -29.59 32.79
C PRO A 226 -17.26 -29.77 31.89
N THR A 227 -18.37 -30.30 32.42
CA THR A 227 -19.58 -30.61 31.64
C THR A 227 -20.51 -29.41 31.46
N ALA A 228 -20.30 -28.33 32.21
CA ALA A 228 -21.04 -27.09 32.02
C ALA A 228 -20.80 -26.56 30.58
N PRO A 229 -21.85 -26.13 29.86
CA PRO A 229 -21.70 -25.52 28.55
C PRO A 229 -20.79 -24.30 28.61
N THR A 230 -19.95 -24.10 27.58
CA THR A 230 -19.23 -22.84 27.42
C THR A 230 -20.24 -21.70 27.23
N GLU A 231 -19.92 -20.54 27.80
CA GLU A 231 -20.82 -19.38 27.86
C GLU A 231 -21.45 -19.08 26.49
N PRO A 232 -22.79 -19.21 26.36
CA PRO A 232 -23.45 -19.15 25.05
C PRO A 232 -23.21 -17.84 24.29
N HIS A 233 -23.09 -16.73 25.01
CA HIS A 233 -22.86 -15.42 24.39
C HIS A 233 -21.49 -15.32 23.71
N LEU A 234 -20.44 -15.95 24.27
CA LEU A 234 -19.10 -15.93 23.69
C LEU A 234 -19.01 -16.84 22.47
N VAL A 235 -19.67 -18.01 22.53
CA VAL A 235 -19.81 -18.89 21.36
C VAL A 235 -20.56 -18.15 20.24
N GLN A 236 -21.66 -17.46 20.59
CA GLN A 236 -22.43 -16.69 19.61
C GLN A 236 -21.62 -15.52 19.03
N GLN A 237 -20.78 -14.87 19.83
CA GLN A 237 -19.88 -13.82 19.37
C GLN A 237 -18.85 -14.36 18.36
N VAL A 238 -18.21 -15.50 18.64
CA VAL A 238 -17.29 -16.14 17.68
C VAL A 238 -18.01 -16.46 16.38
N LYS A 239 -19.19 -17.08 16.47
CA LYS A 239 -20.00 -17.42 15.29
C LYS A 239 -20.42 -16.20 14.49
N SER A 240 -20.83 -15.11 15.14
CA SER A 240 -21.24 -13.89 14.45
C SER A 240 -20.07 -13.21 13.76
N THR A 241 -18.89 -13.16 14.40
CA THR A 241 -17.66 -12.65 13.78
C THR A 241 -17.29 -13.46 12.55
N ILE A 242 -17.26 -14.80 12.64
CA ILE A 242 -16.95 -15.67 11.49
C ILE A 242 -18.00 -15.52 10.37
N THR A 243 -19.29 -15.40 10.72
CA THR A 243 -20.35 -15.19 9.73
C THR A 243 -20.19 -13.85 9.01
N MET A 244 -19.85 -12.77 9.74
CA MET A 244 -19.60 -11.47 9.15
C MET A 244 -18.39 -11.49 8.21
N GLU A 245 -17.29 -12.11 8.62
CA GLU A 245 -16.12 -12.31 7.77
C GLU A 245 -16.48 -13.13 6.51
N ARG A 246 -17.26 -14.19 6.68
CA ARG A 246 -17.74 -15.05 5.60
C ARG A 246 -18.53 -14.24 4.58
N VAL A 247 -19.57 -13.53 5.01
CA VAL A 247 -20.43 -12.73 4.11
C VAL A 247 -19.61 -11.67 3.38
N GLY A 248 -18.67 -11.00 4.07
CA GLY A 248 -17.80 -10.01 3.45
C GLY A 248 -16.88 -10.60 2.37
N LEU A 249 -16.36 -11.81 2.58
CA LEU A 249 -15.57 -12.52 1.58
C LEU A 249 -16.44 -13.03 0.42
N GLU A 250 -17.62 -13.58 0.70
CA GLU A 250 -18.56 -14.04 -0.31
C GLU A 250 -18.97 -12.91 -1.25
N GLN A 251 -19.25 -11.72 -0.72
CA GLN A 251 -19.59 -10.55 -1.53
C GLN A 251 -18.41 -10.10 -2.42
N LYS A 252 -17.17 -10.14 -1.90
CA LYS A 252 -15.98 -9.79 -2.69
C LYS A 252 -15.73 -10.81 -3.80
N LEU A 253 -15.87 -12.10 -3.50
CA LEU A 253 -15.71 -13.20 -4.45
C LEU A 253 -16.86 -13.22 -5.48
N ALA A 254 -18.08 -12.86 -5.09
CA ALA A 254 -19.21 -12.71 -5.99
C ALA A 254 -18.93 -11.73 -7.13
N ASN A 255 -18.32 -10.59 -6.80
CA ASN A 255 -17.99 -9.54 -7.76
C ASN A 255 -16.65 -9.77 -8.48
N ALA A 256 -15.90 -10.82 -8.13
CA ALA A 256 -14.56 -11.05 -8.67
C ALA A 256 -14.57 -11.36 -10.18
N PRO A 257 -15.47 -12.21 -10.73
CA PRO A 257 -15.52 -12.45 -12.16
C PRO A 257 -15.80 -11.18 -12.98
N ASP A 258 -16.76 -10.36 -12.54
CA ASP A 258 -17.11 -9.11 -13.22
C ASP A 258 -15.95 -8.10 -13.19
N GLN A 259 -15.21 -8.03 -12.08
CA GLN A 259 -14.01 -7.20 -11.99
C GLN A 259 -12.87 -7.69 -12.88
N LEU A 260 -12.67 -9.00 -13.01
CA LEU A 260 -11.66 -9.54 -13.91
C LEU A 260 -12.06 -9.31 -15.38
N LYS A 261 -13.34 -9.48 -15.70
CA LYS A 261 -13.87 -9.18 -17.03
C LYS A 261 -13.69 -7.71 -17.41
N SER A 262 -14.00 -6.78 -16.51
CA SER A 262 -13.81 -5.35 -16.78
C SER A 262 -12.34 -4.96 -16.97
N VAL A 263 -11.42 -5.63 -16.27
CA VAL A 263 -9.98 -5.46 -16.51
C VAL A 263 -9.58 -5.97 -17.89
N CYS A 264 -10.09 -7.13 -18.32
CA CYS A 264 -9.86 -7.63 -19.67
C CYS A 264 -10.41 -6.68 -20.73
N GLU A 265 -11.65 -6.22 -20.59
CA GLU A 265 -12.27 -5.26 -21.51
C GLU A 265 -11.48 -3.94 -21.57
N SER A 266 -11.03 -3.44 -20.42
CA SER A 266 -10.20 -2.22 -20.35
C SER A 266 -8.86 -2.41 -21.06
N ALA A 267 -8.21 -3.57 -20.87
CA ALA A 267 -6.96 -3.90 -21.55
C ALA A 267 -7.16 -4.03 -23.06
N GLU A 268 -8.25 -4.65 -23.52
CA GLU A 268 -8.60 -4.73 -24.94
C GLU A 268 -8.85 -3.35 -25.55
N LEU A 269 -9.57 -2.47 -24.86
CA LEU A 269 -9.80 -1.09 -25.30
C LEU A 269 -8.47 -0.33 -25.45
N LEU A 270 -7.57 -0.43 -24.48
CA LEU A 270 -6.26 0.23 -24.53
C LEU A 270 -5.34 -0.35 -25.61
N ARG A 271 -5.51 -1.63 -25.97
CA ARG A 271 -4.78 -2.26 -27.08
C ARG A 271 -5.29 -1.79 -28.44
N ASN A 272 -6.61 -1.62 -28.59
CA ASN A 272 -7.23 -1.18 -29.83
C ASN A 272 -7.11 0.33 -30.05
N ALA A 273 -7.14 1.12 -28.97
CA ALA A 273 -7.04 2.56 -28.99
C ALA A 273 -6.09 3.04 -27.88
N PRO A 274 -4.77 3.12 -28.16
CA PRO A 274 -3.83 3.68 -27.21
C PRO A 274 -4.18 5.11 -26.80
N PRO A 275 -3.86 5.55 -25.56
CA PRO A 275 -4.15 6.90 -25.11
C PRO A 275 -3.54 7.98 -26.01
N GLN A 276 -4.28 9.07 -26.27
CA GLN A 276 -3.77 10.20 -27.05
C GLN A 276 -2.48 10.80 -26.45
N THR A 277 -2.35 10.77 -25.11
CA THR A 277 -1.13 11.24 -24.41
C THR A 277 0.13 10.46 -24.80
N LEU A 278 -0.01 9.16 -25.11
CA LEU A 278 1.09 8.33 -25.59
C LEU A 278 1.50 8.75 -27.00
N TYR A 279 0.51 8.98 -27.88
CA TYR A 279 0.73 9.45 -29.24
C TYR A 279 1.39 10.84 -29.27
N ASP A 280 0.87 11.79 -28.47
CA ASP A 280 1.43 13.14 -28.36
C ASP A 280 2.88 13.12 -27.85
N ALA A 281 3.19 12.25 -26.89
CA ALA A 281 4.55 12.06 -26.40
C ALA A 281 5.49 11.54 -27.49
N LEU A 282 5.02 10.60 -28.33
CA LEU A 282 5.79 10.11 -29.47
C LEU A 282 6.04 11.21 -30.51
N VAL A 283 4.99 11.94 -30.90
CA VAL A 283 5.07 13.04 -31.86
C VAL A 283 6.07 14.09 -31.37
N ARG A 284 6.01 14.46 -30.08
CA ARG A 284 6.94 15.41 -29.48
C ARG A 284 8.39 14.91 -29.48
N LEU A 285 8.60 13.64 -29.15
CA LEU A 285 9.94 13.04 -29.20
C LEU A 285 10.50 13.07 -30.62
N LYS A 286 9.70 12.68 -31.61
CA LYS A 286 10.08 12.67 -33.03
C LYS A 286 10.32 14.08 -33.58
N GLN A 287 9.52 15.06 -33.18
CA GLN A 287 9.75 16.46 -33.56
C GLN A 287 11.12 16.95 -33.07
N ILE A 288 11.50 16.62 -31.83
CA ILE A 288 12.81 17.00 -31.27
C ILE A 288 13.94 16.23 -31.96
N GLU A 289 13.72 14.97 -32.37
CA GLU A 289 14.69 14.23 -33.19
C GLU A 289 14.95 14.93 -34.53
N VAL A 290 13.89 15.41 -35.20
CA VAL A 290 13.98 16.19 -36.46
C VAL A 290 14.67 17.53 -36.24
N ASP A 291 14.35 18.24 -35.17
CA ASP A 291 14.96 19.55 -34.85
C ASP A 291 16.45 19.42 -34.42
N ARG A 292 16.83 18.27 -33.87
CA ARG A 292 18.20 17.94 -33.44
C ARG A 292 19.10 17.46 -34.58
N GLY A 293 18.53 16.78 -35.58
CA GLY A 293 19.23 16.24 -36.76
C GLY A 293 19.84 17.33 -37.61
#